data_AF-A0A959QHD6-F1
#
_entry.id   AF-A0A959QHD6-F1
#
_cell.length_a   1.000
_cell.length_b   1.000
_cell.length_c   1.000
_cell.angle_alpha   90.00
_cell.angle_beta   90.00
_cell.angle_gamma   90.00
#
_symmetry.space_group_name_H-M   'P 1'
#
loop_
_entity.id
_entity.type
_entity.pdbx_description
1 polymer ?
#
loop_
_entity_poly.entity_id
_entity_poly.type
_entity_poly.pdbx_seq_one_letter_code
_entity_poly.pdbx_strand_id
1 'polypeptide(L)' 'MEGFKVDQRKLILLFLGLVFLGYYQLGFAQEVIARGKVYLDANGNGTYDDGESGLAGIKVSNGRDVIKTDHLGKYTIKLP' A
#
# COMPACT_ATOMS: atom_id res chain seq x y z
N MET A 1 8.15 -31.48 48.09
CA MET A 1 8.23 -30.67 46.86
C MET A 1 6.84 -30.09 46.64
N GLU A 2 6.59 -28.88 47.13
CA GLU A 2 5.27 -28.25 46.98
C GLU A 2 5.05 -27.93 45.50
N GLY A 3 4.03 -28.56 44.92
CA GLY A 3 3.65 -28.36 43.53
C GLY A 3 3.19 -26.92 43.33
N PHE A 4 3.85 -26.21 42.42
CA PHE A 4 3.47 -24.86 42.03
C PHE A 4 1.99 -24.83 41.59
N LYS A 5 1.15 -24.18 42.40
CA LYS A 5 -0.29 -24.05 42.12
C LYS A 5 -0.53 -22.77 41.31
N VAL A 6 -0.76 -22.92 40.02
CA VAL A 6 -1.09 -21.80 39.13
C VAL A 6 -2.48 -21.25 39.49
N ASP A 7 -2.56 -19.94 39.71
CA ASP A 7 -3.83 -19.24 39.92
C ASP A 7 -4.59 -19.08 38.59
N GLN A 8 -5.84 -19.54 38.58
CA GLN A 8 -6.76 -19.43 37.44
C GLN A 8 -6.96 -17.98 36.98
N ARG A 9 -6.92 -17.00 37.89
CA ARG A 9 -7.02 -15.56 37.55
C ARG A 9 -5.81 -15.10 36.73
N LYS A 10 -4.61 -15.59 37.07
CA LYS A 10 -3.39 -15.31 36.30
C LYS A 10 -3.45 -15.98 34.93
N LEU A 11 -4.02 -17.18 34.85
CA LEU A 11 -4.22 -17.89 33.59
C LEU A 11 -5.18 -17.14 32.66
N ILE A 12 -6.28 -16.60 33.21
CA ILE A 12 -7.26 -15.79 32.46
C ILE A 12 -6.64 -14.48 31.98
N LEU A 13 -5.89 -13.77 32.84
CA LEU A 13 -5.22 -12.53 32.44
C LEU A 13 -4.14 -12.76 31.37
N LEU A 14 -3.38 -13.86 31.48
CA LEU A 14 -2.42 -14.26 30.46
C LEU A 14 -3.12 -14.56 29.12
N PHE A 15 -4.21 -15.31 29.16
CA PHE A 15 -5.00 -15.63 27.98
C PHE A 15 -5.60 -14.38 27.32
N LEU A 16 -6.20 -13.48 28.11
CA LEU A 16 -6.73 -12.20 27.61
C LEU A 16 -5.63 -11.32 27.03
N GLY A 17 -4.45 -11.28 27.64
CA GLY A 17 -3.27 -10.57 27.11
C GLY A 17 -2.80 -11.14 25.77
N LEU A 18 -2.79 -12.46 25.62
CA LEU A 18 -2.43 -13.12 24.35
C LEU A 18 -3.47 -12.92 23.25
N VAL A 19 -4.77 -12.94 23.59
CA VAL A 19 -5.85 -12.62 22.65
C VAL A 19 -5.78 -11.16 22.20
N PHE A 20 -5.56 -10.23 23.14
CA PHE A 20 -5.39 -8.81 22.85
C PHE A 20 -4.17 -8.58 21.97
N LEU A 21 -3.01 -9.15 22.31
CA LEU A 21 -1.78 -9.08 21.52
C LEU A 21 -1.97 -9.66 20.11
N GLY A 22 -2.68 -10.78 19.97
CA GLY A 22 -3.05 -11.35 18.68
C GLY A 22 -3.97 -10.44 17.87
N TYR A 23 -4.89 -9.72 18.51
CA TYR A 23 -5.76 -8.74 17.87
C TYR A 23 -5.01 -7.54 17.28
N TYR A 24 -3.94 -7.06 17.93
CA TYR A 24 -3.10 -5.98 17.38
C TYR A 24 -2.30 -6.38 16.15
N GLN A 25 -2.13 -7.69 15.89
CA GLN A 25 -1.39 -8.22 14.75
C GLN A 25 -2.27 -8.48 13.52
N LEU A 26 -3.58 -8.23 13.58
CA LEU A 26 -4.48 -8.28 12.43
C LEU A 26 -4.17 -7.07 11.53
N GLY A 27 -3.12 -7.23 10.74
CA GLY A 27 -2.50 -6.20 9.91
C GLY A 27 -3.48 -5.51 8.97
N PHE A 28 -3.29 -4.20 8.85
CA PHE A 28 -3.94 -3.41 7.82
C PHE A 28 -3.46 -3.91 6.45
N ALA A 29 -4.39 -4.29 5.57
CA ALA A 29 -4.09 -4.42 4.16
C ALA A 29 -3.69 -3.04 3.65
N GLN A 30 -2.39 -2.79 3.50
CA GLN A 30 -1.91 -1.52 2.98
C GLN A 30 -2.18 -1.53 1.47
N GLU A 31 -3.06 -0.64 1.01
CA GLU A 31 -3.26 -0.46 -0.42
C GLU A 31 -1.93 -0.08 -1.06
N VAL A 32 -1.43 -0.93 -1.94
CA VAL A 32 -0.24 -0.63 -2.73
C VAL A 32 -0.65 0.30 -3.86
N ILE A 33 0.02 1.44 -3.99
CA ILE A 33 -0.34 2.47 -4.98
C ILE A 33 0.85 2.72 -5.90
N ALA A 34 0.62 2.60 -7.21
CA ALA A 34 1.54 3.05 -8.23
C ALA A 34 1.30 4.52 -8.59
N ARG A 35 2.37 5.30 -8.71
CA ARG A 35 2.36 6.70 -9.13
C ARG A 35 3.38 6.88 -10.26
N GLY A 36 3.05 7.74 -11.21
CA GLY A 36 3.97 8.05 -12.29
C GLY A 36 3.47 9.19 -13.17
N LYS A 37 4.14 9.35 -14.32
CA LYS A 37 3.87 10.40 -15.30
C LYS A 37 3.91 9.81 -16.71
N VAL A 38 3.01 10.26 -17.57
CA VAL A 38 3.08 10.06 -19.02
C VAL A 38 3.52 11.36 -19.64
N TYR A 39 4.53 11.32 -20.50
CA TYR A 39 5.15 12.48 -21.12
C TYR A 39 5.54 12.18 -22.57
N LEU A 40 5.74 13.25 -23.34
CA LEU A 40 6.34 13.16 -24.67
C LEU A 40 7.87 13.18 -24.51
N ASP A 41 8.49 12.04 -24.75
CA ASP A 41 9.95 11.92 -24.87
C ASP A 41 10.39 12.55 -26.21
N ALA A 42 10.80 13.81 -26.16
CA ALA A 42 11.08 14.60 -27.35
C ALA A 42 12.48 14.33 -27.91
N ASN A 43 13.40 13.87 -27.06
CA ASN A 43 14.79 13.61 -27.42
C ASN A 43 15.09 12.12 -27.63
N GLY A 44 14.15 11.23 -27.31
CA GLY A 44 14.20 9.80 -27.55
C GLY A 44 15.10 9.03 -26.59
N ASN A 45 15.38 9.55 -25.39
CA ASN A 45 16.32 8.93 -24.45
C ASN A 45 15.67 8.01 -23.41
N GLY A 46 14.34 7.92 -23.38
CA GLY A 46 13.58 7.06 -22.47
C GLY A 46 13.50 7.55 -21.03
N THR A 47 13.94 8.78 -20.73
CA THR A 47 13.85 9.42 -19.41
C THR A 47 13.00 10.68 -19.48
N TYR A 48 12.44 11.10 -18.34
CA TYR A 48 11.70 12.35 -18.29
C TYR A 48 12.66 13.50 -18.02
N ASP A 49 12.86 14.36 -19.01
CA ASP A 49 13.77 15.50 -18.91
C ASP A 49 13.06 16.83 -18.63
N ASP A 50 13.83 17.80 -18.15
CA ASP A 50 13.36 19.17 -17.96
C ASP A 50 12.89 19.77 -19.29
N GLY A 51 11.68 20.34 -19.28
CA GLY A 51 11.04 20.90 -20.46
C GLY A 51 10.15 19.93 -21.24
N GLU A 52 10.20 18.62 -20.93
CA GLU A 52 9.30 17.67 -21.57
C GLU A 52 7.86 17.79 -21.06
N SER A 53 6.93 17.74 -22.02
CA SER A 53 5.52 17.98 -21.76
C SER A 53 4.83 16.72 -21.25
N GLY A 54 4.10 16.84 -20.13
CA GLY A 54 3.19 15.80 -19.65
C GLY A 54 1.99 15.66 -20.58
N LEU A 55 1.49 14.44 -20.75
CA LEU A 55 0.35 14.15 -21.62
C LEU A 55 -0.91 13.89 -20.81
N ALA A 56 -1.90 14.77 -20.95
CA ALA A 56 -3.17 14.69 -20.26
C ALA A 56 -4.16 13.70 -20.90
N GLY A 57 -5.02 13.10 -20.09
CA GLY A 57 -6.11 12.25 -20.57
C GLY A 57 -5.69 10.87 -21.08
N ILE A 58 -4.41 10.51 -20.97
CA ILE A 58 -3.89 9.20 -21.37
C ILE A 58 -4.40 8.13 -20.41
N LYS A 59 -4.92 7.04 -20.96
CA LYS A 59 -5.44 5.92 -20.18
C LYS A 59 -4.28 5.08 -19.63
N VAL A 60 -4.28 4.84 -18.32
CA VAL A 60 -3.33 3.96 -17.61
C VAL A 60 -4.12 2.83 -16.95
N SER A 61 -3.64 1.59 -17.11
CA SER A 61 -4.31 0.38 -16.63
C SER A 61 -3.41 -0.43 -15.70
N ASN A 62 -3.99 -0.97 -14.61
CA ASN A 62 -3.37 -1.99 -13.75
C ASN A 62 -3.84 -3.42 -14.11
N GLY A 63 -4.57 -3.59 -15.22
CA GLY A 63 -5.20 -4.85 -15.62
C GLY A 63 -6.64 -5.06 -15.09
N ARG A 64 -7.10 -4.23 -14.16
CA ARG A 64 -8.46 -4.25 -13.59
C ARG A 64 -9.19 -2.91 -13.78
N ASP A 65 -8.53 -1.83 -13.42
CA ASP A 65 -9.00 -0.46 -13.48
C ASP A 65 -8.31 0.29 -14.61
N VAL A 66 -9.00 1.31 -15.14
CA VAL A 66 -8.43 2.26 -16.11
C VAL A 66 -8.68 3.67 -15.61
N ILE A 67 -7.61 4.43 -15.39
CA ILE A 67 -7.67 5.85 -15.04
C ILE A 67 -7.12 6.71 -16.18
N LYS A 68 -7.30 8.03 -16.08
CA LYS A 68 -6.70 9.00 -16.99
C LYS A 68 -5.68 9.85 -16.27
N THR A 69 -4.60 10.21 -16.96
CA THR A 69 -3.63 11.18 -16.47
C THR A 69 -4.23 12.58 -16.31
N ASP A 70 -3.75 13.33 -15.34
CA ASP A 70 -4.15 14.72 -15.11
C ASP A 70 -3.55 15.70 -16.15
N HIS A 71 -3.82 16.99 -16.00
CA HIS A 71 -3.30 18.04 -16.89
C HIS A 71 -1.77 18.15 -16.98
N LEU A 72 -1.04 17.56 -16.03
CA LEU A 72 0.42 17.50 -15.99
C LEU A 72 0.93 16.10 -16.40
N GLY A 73 0.06 15.21 -16.87
CA GLY A 73 0.40 13.84 -17.24
C GLY A 73 0.58 12.89 -16.05
N LYS A 74 0.29 13.30 -14.82
CA LYS A 74 0.49 12.45 -13.64
C LYS A 74 -0.66 11.46 -13.46
N TYR A 75 -0.36 10.31 -12.86
CA TYR A 75 -1.35 9.30 -12.50
C TYR A 75 -1.10 8.73 -11.10
N THR A 76 -2.16 8.19 -10.50
CA THR A 76 -2.12 7.43 -9.24
C THR A 76 -3.15 6.32 -9.32
N ILE A 77 -2.71 5.06 -9.30
CA ILE A 77 -3.58 3.89 -9.46
C ILE A 77 -3.27 2.88 -8.35
N LYS A 78 -4.32 2.29 -7.75
CA LYS A 78 -4.16 1.19 -6.78
C LYS A 78 -3.67 -0.05 -7.53
N LEU A 79 -2.79 -0.82 -6.93
CA LEU A 79 -2.39 -2.12 -7.45
C LEU A 79 -3.32 -3.21 -6.88
N PRO A 80 -3.63 -4.24 -7.70
CA PRO A 80 -4.47 -5.35 -7.28
C PRO A 80 -3.79 -6.26 -6.24
#